data_AF-A0ABD2MLV8-F1
#
_entry.id   AF-A0ABD2MLV8-F1
#
_cell.length_a   1.000
_cell.length_b   1.000
_cell.length_c   1.000
_cell.angle_alpha   90.00
_cell.angle_beta   90.00
_cell.angle_gamma   90.00
#
_symmetry.space_group_name_H-M   'P 1'
#
loop_
_entity.id
_entity.type
_entity.pdbx_description
1 polymer ?
#
loop_
_entity_poly.entity_id
_entity_poly.type
_entity_poly.pdbx_seq_one_letter_code
_entity_poly.pdbx_strand_id
1 'polypeptide(L)'
;MPVHSYAPSSEQYEGATVIEPIRGYYTDPIATLDFSSLYPSIMIAHNLCYTTLLKPNMQQKLSLSDEQITKTPANCMFVKSSVRPGLLPHILQHLLSARKRTKAQLKETKDPVLKAVLDGRQLAYKISANSVYGFTGAQVGKLPCLEISGSVTAYGRSMIEQTKQEVEQHYCTANGYAADAKVIYGDTDSVMVNFKVKGLEKSMELGREAAELISKKFIKPIKLEFEKVYYPYLLINKKRYAGLYFTNTEKYDKMDCKGIETVRRDNCTLVVDVINTCLQKLLINRDPDDAVNYAKVVIADLLQNNVDISKLVITKELTKNDYSAKQAHVELSKKMTKRDPGNAPKLGDRIPYVIIAATKNAKAFEKAEDPIYALENNIPIDAKYYLENQLSKPLIRIFEPILGANAESILLRGDHTRTKTLVTSKIGALAAFTKKKETCIGCKSVLPNGYENEAVCHHCKSKEGALYQQELGHHRMLEDRFSQLFTECQRCQGSLHEEILCTSRDCPIFYIRKKVQMELETSNVKLCRFGQPSLEVEDELF
;
A
#
# COMPACT_ATOMS: atom_id res chain seq x y z
N MET A 1 -23.27 -37.41 11.73
CA MET A 1 -22.39 -36.38 12.36
C MET A 1 -23.23 -35.60 13.34
N PRO A 2 -22.77 -35.28 14.56
CA PRO A 2 -23.52 -34.40 15.45
C PRO A 2 -23.72 -33.05 14.74
N VAL A 3 -24.97 -32.67 14.49
CA VAL A 3 -25.32 -31.35 13.97
C VAL A 3 -25.53 -30.47 15.19
N HIS A 4 -24.49 -29.75 15.59
CA HIS A 4 -24.63 -28.78 16.67
C HIS A 4 -25.33 -27.53 16.14
N SER A 5 -26.55 -27.29 16.59
CA SER A 5 -27.24 -26.01 16.41
C SER A 5 -26.61 -24.97 17.35
N TYR A 6 -25.60 -24.24 16.86
CA TYR A 6 -25.03 -23.13 17.61
C TYR A 6 -25.90 -21.88 17.41
N ALA A 7 -26.43 -21.35 18.49
CA ALA A 7 -26.90 -19.96 18.50
C ALA A 7 -25.66 -19.06 18.41
N PRO A 8 -25.65 -18.02 17.56
CA PRO A 8 -24.54 -17.08 17.50
C PRO A 8 -24.38 -16.40 18.87
N SER A 9 -23.32 -16.77 19.60
CA SER A 9 -22.87 -16.10 20.82
C SER A 9 -22.08 -14.84 20.43
N SER A 10 -22.24 -13.75 21.19
CA SER A 10 -21.48 -12.51 21.03
C SER A 10 -20.10 -12.54 21.70
N GLU A 11 -19.75 -13.62 22.42
CA GLU A 11 -18.49 -13.72 23.15
C GLU A 11 -17.29 -13.91 22.22
N GLN A 12 -16.45 -12.89 22.11
CA GLN A 12 -15.18 -12.97 21.40
C GLN A 12 -14.07 -13.48 22.33
N TYR A 13 -13.12 -14.25 21.80
CA TYR A 13 -11.92 -14.66 22.53
C TYR A 13 -10.77 -13.68 22.27
N GLU A 14 -9.82 -13.61 23.21
CA GLU A 14 -8.66 -12.74 23.10
C GLU A 14 -7.71 -13.22 21.97
N GLY A 15 -7.39 -12.31 21.04
CA GLY A 15 -6.56 -12.57 19.88
C GLY A 15 -5.04 -12.60 20.15
N ALA A 16 -4.25 -12.38 19.11
CA ALA A 16 -2.80 -12.30 19.20
C ALA A 16 -2.32 -11.02 19.91
N THR A 17 -1.15 -11.07 20.54
CA THR A 17 -0.46 -9.89 21.06
C THR A 17 0.47 -9.31 20.01
N VAL A 18 0.53 -7.97 19.96
CA VAL A 18 1.55 -7.22 19.24
C VAL A 18 2.34 -6.43 20.28
N ILE A 19 3.66 -6.69 20.36
CA ILE A 19 4.55 -5.95 21.26
C ILE A 19 4.54 -4.48 20.83
N GLU A 20 4.44 -3.56 21.79
CA GLU A 20 4.49 -2.13 21.49
C GLU A 20 5.80 -1.77 20.78
N PRO A 21 5.74 -1.12 19.60
CA PRO A 21 6.92 -0.77 18.85
C PRO A 21 7.68 0.34 19.55
N ILE A 22 8.99 0.18 19.71
CA ILE A 22 9.90 1.29 19.99
C ILE A 22 10.11 2.01 18.66
N ARG A 23 9.29 3.03 18.39
CA ARG A 23 9.29 3.75 17.11
C ARG A 23 10.61 4.47 16.91
N GLY A 24 11.08 4.51 15.67
CA GLY A 24 12.35 5.16 15.35
C GLY A 24 12.90 4.79 13.99
N TYR A 25 13.90 5.56 13.59
CA TYR A 25 14.81 5.20 12.51
C TYR A 25 16.07 4.56 13.10
N TYR A 26 16.28 3.28 12.77
CA TYR A 26 17.38 2.47 13.26
C TYR A 26 18.45 2.37 12.19
N THR A 27 19.62 2.90 12.52
CA THR A 27 20.87 2.75 11.76
C THR A 27 21.68 1.54 12.22
N ASP A 28 21.21 0.78 13.20
CA ASP A 28 21.78 -0.53 13.55
C ASP A 28 21.02 -1.64 12.82
N PRO A 29 21.67 -2.75 12.46
CA PRO A 29 21.00 -3.92 11.91
C PRO A 29 20.04 -4.57 12.91
N ILE A 30 18.81 -4.83 12.47
CA ILE A 30 17.74 -5.43 13.29
C ILE A 30 17.48 -6.86 12.82
N ALA A 31 17.80 -7.84 13.64
CA ALA A 31 17.53 -9.25 13.34
C ALA A 31 16.06 -9.59 13.55
N THR A 32 15.46 -10.34 12.63
CA THR A 32 14.09 -10.85 12.76
C THR A 32 14.11 -12.36 12.98
N LEU A 33 13.51 -12.79 14.08
CA LEU A 33 13.30 -14.19 14.42
C LEU A 33 11.80 -14.49 14.32
N ASP A 34 11.42 -15.55 13.60
CA ASP A 34 10.01 -15.89 13.32
C ASP A 34 9.70 -17.35 13.65
N PHE A 35 8.54 -17.62 14.24
CA PHE A 35 8.10 -18.97 14.56
C PHE A 35 7.60 -19.68 13.30
N SER A 36 8.21 -20.82 12.97
CA SER A 36 7.81 -21.57 11.79
C SER A 36 6.42 -22.18 11.97
N SER A 37 5.40 -21.60 11.32
CA SER A 37 4.00 -22.06 11.40
C SER A 37 3.47 -22.10 12.85
N LEU A 38 3.57 -20.98 13.56
CA LEU A 38 3.25 -20.84 15.00
C LEU A 38 1.98 -21.60 15.44
N TYR A 39 0.79 -21.21 14.96
CA TYR A 39 -0.48 -21.80 15.42
C TYR A 39 -0.62 -23.29 15.09
N PRO A 40 -0.35 -23.76 13.86
CA PRO A 40 -0.26 -25.19 13.58
C PRO A 40 0.69 -25.95 14.52
N SER A 41 1.87 -25.38 14.80
CA SER A 41 2.88 -26.01 15.65
C SER A 41 2.42 -26.09 17.11
N ILE A 42 1.73 -25.07 17.64
CA ILE A 42 1.12 -25.09 18.98
C ILE A 42 0.06 -26.20 19.07
N MET A 43 -0.84 -26.28 18.08
CA MET A 43 -1.89 -27.31 18.06
C MET A 43 -1.31 -28.72 18.04
N ILE A 44 -0.21 -28.94 17.30
CA ILE A 44 0.48 -30.22 17.25
C ILE A 44 1.20 -30.51 18.57
N ALA A 45 2.02 -29.57 19.08
CA ALA A 45 2.86 -29.77 20.26
C ALA A 45 2.04 -30.07 21.52
N HIS A 46 0.90 -29.38 21.68
CA HIS A 46 0.02 -29.52 22.85
C HIS A 46 -1.21 -30.41 22.60
N ASN A 47 -1.24 -31.15 21.48
CA ASN A 47 -2.31 -32.08 21.12
C ASN A 47 -3.73 -31.47 21.18
N LEU A 48 -3.88 -30.23 20.70
CA LEU A 48 -5.14 -29.49 20.77
C LEU A 48 -6.10 -29.95 19.66
N CYS A 49 -7.24 -30.54 20.05
CA CYS A 49 -8.24 -31.05 19.12
C CYS A 49 -9.62 -31.13 19.80
N TYR A 50 -10.69 -31.14 19.00
CA TYR A 50 -12.05 -31.43 19.47
C TYR A 50 -12.13 -32.76 20.23
N THR A 51 -11.36 -33.77 19.80
CA THR A 51 -11.39 -35.12 20.36
C THR A 51 -10.55 -35.29 21.64
N THR A 52 -9.78 -34.27 22.02
CA THR A 52 -8.87 -34.28 23.17
C THR A 52 -9.24 -33.23 24.21
N LEU A 53 -10.19 -32.33 23.92
CA LEU A 53 -10.74 -31.35 24.85
C LEU A 53 -11.51 -32.05 25.98
N LEU A 54 -11.16 -31.74 27.23
CA LEU A 54 -11.88 -32.20 28.41
C LEU A 54 -12.90 -31.16 28.88
N LYS A 55 -14.15 -31.60 29.01
CA LYS A 55 -15.19 -30.82 29.69
C LYS A 55 -14.94 -30.83 31.21
N PRO A 56 -15.51 -29.87 31.95
CA PRO A 56 -15.48 -29.90 33.41
C PRO A 56 -15.93 -31.26 33.96
N ASN A 57 -15.26 -31.74 35.01
CA ASN A 57 -15.50 -33.03 35.68
C ASN A 57 -15.19 -34.30 34.87
N MET A 58 -14.76 -34.21 33.59
CA MET A 58 -14.38 -35.39 32.80
C MET A 58 -13.06 -36.00 33.25
N GLN A 59 -12.14 -35.20 33.78
CA GLN A 59 -10.88 -35.71 34.34
C GLN A 59 -11.14 -36.75 35.44
N GLN A 60 -11.98 -36.40 36.42
CA GLN A 60 -12.36 -37.30 37.52
C GLN A 60 -13.14 -38.52 37.02
N LYS A 61 -14.12 -38.32 36.14
CA LYS A 61 -14.93 -39.42 35.58
C LYS A 61 -14.10 -40.44 34.81
N LEU A 62 -13.07 -40.00 34.09
CA LEU A 62 -12.18 -40.86 33.32
C LEU A 62 -10.97 -41.35 34.13
N SER A 63 -10.89 -40.99 35.42
CA SER A 63 -9.75 -41.31 36.29
C SER A 63 -8.40 -40.96 35.66
N LEU A 64 -8.34 -39.81 34.95
CA LEU A 64 -7.12 -39.34 34.29
C LEU A 64 -6.19 -38.68 35.31
N SER A 65 -4.93 -39.10 35.28
CA SER A 65 -3.85 -38.50 36.08
C SER A 65 -3.44 -37.13 35.53
N ASP A 66 -2.83 -36.29 36.37
CA ASP A 66 -2.35 -34.96 35.96
C ASP A 66 -1.22 -35.07 34.92
N GLU A 67 -0.45 -36.16 34.92
CA GLU A 67 0.59 -36.44 33.92
C GLU A 67 -0.01 -36.72 32.53
N GLN A 68 -1.28 -37.10 32.44
CA GLN A 68 -1.98 -37.39 31.19
C GLN A 68 -2.71 -36.16 30.62
N ILE A 69 -2.71 -35.04 31.34
CA ILE A 69 -3.46 -33.83 30.97
C ILE A 69 -2.50 -32.65 30.78
N THR A 70 -2.89 -31.73 29.92
CA THR A 70 -2.25 -30.42 29.77
C THR A 70 -3.30 -29.35 30.04
N LYS A 71 -3.01 -28.47 31.00
CA LYS A 71 -3.80 -27.26 31.25
C LYS A 71 -3.19 -26.11 30.45
N THR A 72 -4.01 -25.46 29.62
CA THR A 72 -3.56 -24.34 28.77
C THR A 72 -3.53 -23.04 29.56
N PRO A 73 -2.82 -22.00 29.08
CA PRO A 73 -2.86 -20.67 29.69
C PRO A 73 -4.27 -20.04 29.71
N ALA A 74 -5.18 -20.51 28.86
CA ALA A 74 -6.59 -20.14 28.86
C ALA A 74 -7.46 -20.95 29.85
N ASN A 75 -6.83 -21.72 30.76
CA ASN A 75 -7.48 -22.61 31.73
C ASN A 75 -8.32 -23.75 31.13
N CYS A 76 -8.14 -24.08 29.84
CA CYS A 76 -8.76 -25.25 29.23
C CYS A 76 -7.91 -26.50 29.48
N MET A 77 -8.53 -27.67 29.57
CA MET A 77 -7.83 -28.94 29.80
C MET A 77 -7.91 -29.83 28.57
N PHE A 78 -6.78 -30.39 28.16
CA PHE A 78 -6.67 -31.31 27.04
C PHE A 78 -5.90 -32.57 27.45
N VAL A 79 -6.28 -33.71 26.88
CA VAL A 79 -5.56 -34.96 27.08
C VAL A 79 -4.28 -34.98 26.23
N LYS A 80 -3.17 -35.49 26.78
CA LYS A 80 -1.90 -35.68 26.06
C LYS A 80 -2.01 -36.75 24.98
N SER A 81 -1.10 -36.68 24.00
CA SER A 81 -1.08 -37.60 22.85
C SER A 81 -0.85 -39.07 23.24
N SER A 82 -0.26 -39.34 24.41
CA SER A 82 -0.03 -40.68 24.95
C SER A 82 -1.32 -41.45 25.25
N VAL A 83 -2.41 -40.73 25.56
CA VAL A 83 -3.72 -41.36 25.81
C VAL A 83 -4.57 -41.31 24.55
N ARG A 84 -4.60 -40.16 23.86
CA ARG A 84 -5.35 -40.02 22.60
C ARG A 84 -4.69 -39.02 21.65
N PRO A 85 -4.21 -39.44 20.46
CA PRO A 85 -3.78 -38.50 19.44
C PRO A 85 -4.98 -37.76 18.83
N GLY A 86 -4.88 -36.44 18.74
CA GLY A 86 -5.90 -35.59 18.12
C GLY A 86 -5.93 -35.71 16.59
N LEU A 87 -7.12 -35.51 16.00
CA LEU A 87 -7.30 -35.49 14.54
C LEU A 87 -6.73 -34.22 13.89
N LEU A 88 -6.91 -33.05 14.51
CA LEU A 88 -6.38 -31.78 13.97
C LEU A 88 -4.85 -31.79 13.88
N PRO A 89 -4.08 -32.24 14.90
CA PRO A 89 -2.64 -32.44 14.79
C PRO A 89 -2.23 -33.29 13.57
N HIS A 90 -2.94 -34.38 13.29
CA HIS A 90 -2.64 -35.25 12.15
C HIS A 90 -2.86 -34.54 10.80
N ILE A 91 -4.00 -33.83 10.64
CA ILE A 91 -4.29 -33.03 9.44
C ILE A 91 -3.21 -31.96 9.23
N LEU A 92 -2.82 -31.26 10.29
CA LEU A 92 -1.80 -30.22 10.25
C LEU A 92 -0.43 -30.79 9.88
N GLN A 93 -0.03 -31.95 10.42
CA GLN A 93 1.22 -32.61 10.05
C GLN A 93 1.27 -32.95 8.57
N HIS A 94 0.16 -33.40 7.97
CA HIS A 94 0.06 -33.68 6.53
C HIS A 94 0.24 -32.41 5.70
N LEU A 95 -0.46 -31.32 6.05
CA LEU A 95 -0.36 -30.03 5.36
C LEU A 95 1.06 -29.43 5.46
N LEU A 96 1.66 -29.45 6.66
CA LEU A 96 3.00 -28.93 6.89
C LEU A 96 4.07 -29.77 6.17
N SER A 97 3.90 -31.09 6.12
CA SER A 97 4.81 -31.98 5.37
C SER A 97 4.73 -31.74 3.86
N ALA A 98 3.51 -31.56 3.32
CA ALA A 98 3.33 -31.19 1.92
C ALA A 98 3.98 -29.84 1.60
N ARG A 99 3.76 -28.83 2.46
CA ARG A 99 4.40 -27.52 2.35
C ARG A 99 5.92 -27.62 2.37
N LYS A 100 6.49 -28.43 3.27
CA LYS A 100 7.94 -28.65 3.38
C LYS A 100 8.52 -29.23 2.09
N ARG A 101 7.87 -30.25 1.50
CA ARG A 101 8.28 -30.81 0.21
C ARG A 101 8.23 -29.78 -0.92
N THR A 102 7.16 -28.99 -1.02
CA THR A 102 7.05 -27.92 -2.03
C THR A 102 8.11 -26.84 -1.85
N LYS A 103 8.43 -26.43 -0.61
CA LYS A 103 9.53 -25.48 -0.35
C LYS A 103 10.91 -26.05 -0.75
N ALA A 104 11.13 -27.35 -0.61
CA ALA A 104 12.37 -27.99 -1.07
C ALA A 104 12.48 -27.92 -2.61
N GLN A 105 11.41 -28.30 -3.31
CA GLN A 105 11.33 -28.19 -4.78
C GLN A 105 11.53 -26.75 -5.27
N LEU A 106 10.95 -25.77 -4.57
CA LEU A 106 11.10 -24.34 -4.89
C LEU A 106 12.56 -23.88 -4.84
N LYS A 107 13.37 -24.39 -3.90
CA LYS A 107 14.79 -24.03 -3.77
C LYS A 107 15.64 -24.58 -4.92
N GLU A 108 15.31 -25.78 -5.41
CA GLU A 108 16.04 -26.45 -6.48
C GLU A 108 15.66 -25.94 -7.88
N THR A 109 14.43 -25.46 -8.03
CA THR A 109 13.91 -24.96 -9.31
C THR A 109 14.66 -23.72 -9.76
N LYS A 110 15.01 -23.63 -11.06
CA LYS A 110 15.64 -22.44 -11.66
C LYS A 110 14.68 -21.60 -12.50
N ASP A 111 13.70 -22.24 -13.15
CA ASP A 111 12.70 -21.56 -13.99
C ASP A 111 11.87 -20.55 -13.17
N PRO A 112 11.88 -19.25 -13.54
CA PRO A 112 11.14 -18.22 -12.82
C PRO A 112 9.62 -18.43 -12.83
N VAL A 113 9.04 -18.99 -13.90
CA VAL A 113 7.58 -19.23 -13.97
C VAL A 113 7.21 -20.35 -12.99
N LEU A 114 7.89 -21.50 -13.07
CA LEU A 114 7.66 -22.59 -12.13
C LEU A 114 7.95 -22.20 -10.67
N LYS A 115 8.96 -21.35 -10.41
CA LYS A 115 9.19 -20.78 -9.07
C LYS A 115 7.96 -20.02 -8.57
N ALA A 116 7.36 -19.16 -9.39
CA ALA A 116 6.15 -18.42 -9.01
C ALA A 116 4.97 -19.36 -8.69
N VAL A 117 4.79 -20.42 -9.50
CA VAL A 117 3.74 -21.43 -9.27
C VAL A 117 3.98 -22.21 -7.97
N LEU A 118 5.22 -22.66 -7.72
CA LEU A 118 5.58 -23.38 -6.50
C LEU A 118 5.48 -22.50 -5.25
N ASP A 119 5.81 -21.21 -5.36
CA ASP A 119 5.60 -20.26 -4.28
C ASP A 119 4.09 -20.07 -4.00
N GLY A 120 3.27 -19.90 -5.03
CA GLY A 120 1.81 -19.91 -4.90
C GLY A 120 1.28 -21.18 -4.22
N ARG A 121 1.81 -22.34 -4.59
CA ARG A 121 1.43 -23.63 -3.99
C ARG A 121 1.83 -23.75 -2.52
N GLN A 122 3.05 -23.34 -2.13
CA GLN A 122 3.43 -23.38 -0.71
C GLN A 122 2.64 -22.38 0.14
N LEU A 123 2.28 -21.21 -0.44
CA LEU A 123 1.40 -20.23 0.20
C LEU A 123 -0.01 -20.80 0.40
N ALA A 124 -0.55 -21.52 -0.58
CA ALA A 124 -1.84 -22.19 -0.44
C ALA A 124 -1.84 -23.19 0.73
N TYR A 125 -0.81 -24.05 0.85
CA TYR A 125 -0.67 -24.94 2.01
C TYR A 125 -0.54 -24.18 3.35
N LYS A 126 0.18 -23.05 3.37
CA LYS A 126 0.28 -22.18 4.57
C LYS A 126 -1.09 -21.65 4.96
N ILE A 127 -1.86 -21.13 4.00
CA ILE A 127 -3.20 -20.58 4.23
C ILE A 127 -4.15 -21.68 4.71
N SER A 128 -4.14 -22.87 4.09
CA SER A 128 -4.96 -23.99 4.53
C SER A 128 -4.62 -24.42 5.96
N ALA A 129 -3.35 -24.52 6.33
CA ALA A 129 -2.93 -24.87 7.69
C ALA A 129 -3.41 -23.84 8.72
N ASN A 130 -3.28 -22.54 8.43
CA ASN A 130 -3.79 -21.47 9.29
C ASN A 130 -5.33 -21.45 9.35
N SER A 131 -6.00 -21.83 8.26
CA SER A 131 -7.45 -21.94 8.19
C SER A 131 -8.01 -23.07 9.05
N VAL A 132 -7.23 -24.12 9.36
CA VAL A 132 -7.65 -25.18 10.31
C VAL A 132 -7.85 -24.58 11.70
N TYR A 133 -6.91 -23.76 12.17
CA TYR A 133 -7.08 -22.97 13.40
C TYR A 133 -8.30 -22.05 13.30
N GLY A 134 -8.39 -21.27 12.22
CA GLY A 134 -9.48 -20.31 12.02
C GLY A 134 -10.87 -20.96 11.98
N PHE A 135 -10.97 -22.18 11.47
CA PHE A 135 -12.21 -22.97 11.47
C PHE A 135 -12.70 -23.25 12.89
N THR A 136 -11.79 -23.52 13.84
CA THR A 136 -12.18 -23.74 15.24
C THR A 136 -12.73 -22.47 15.90
N GLY A 137 -12.31 -21.28 15.47
CA GLY A 137 -12.75 -20.01 16.03
C GLY A 137 -13.95 -19.37 15.34
N ALA A 138 -14.43 -19.95 14.23
CA ALA A 138 -15.48 -19.36 13.40
C ALA A 138 -16.88 -19.62 14.01
N GLN A 139 -17.40 -18.64 14.76
CA GLN A 139 -18.73 -18.70 15.38
C GLN A 139 -19.85 -18.89 14.35
N VAL A 140 -19.74 -18.22 13.19
CA VAL A 140 -20.58 -18.48 12.02
C VAL A 140 -19.92 -19.60 11.23
N GLY A 141 -20.21 -20.84 11.61
CA GLY A 141 -19.56 -22.02 11.05
C GLY A 141 -20.29 -23.31 11.43
N LYS A 142 -19.71 -24.45 11.03
CA LYS A 142 -20.31 -25.77 11.28
C LYS A 142 -19.93 -26.37 12.64
N LEU A 143 -18.76 -26.05 13.17
CA LEU A 143 -18.22 -26.66 14.40
C LEU A 143 -17.29 -25.70 15.17
N PRO A 144 -17.79 -24.55 15.68
CA PRO A 144 -16.99 -23.66 16.51
C PRO A 144 -16.59 -24.33 17.84
N CYS A 145 -15.34 -24.08 18.26
CA CYS A 145 -14.80 -24.42 19.58
C CYS A 145 -13.79 -23.36 19.99
N LEU A 146 -14.29 -22.33 20.69
CA LEU A 146 -13.52 -21.16 21.10
C LEU A 146 -12.44 -21.52 22.12
N GLU A 147 -12.60 -22.61 22.87
CA GLU A 147 -11.63 -23.13 23.83
C GLU A 147 -10.31 -23.53 23.15
N ILE A 148 -10.38 -24.11 21.95
CA ILE A 148 -9.20 -24.45 21.16
C ILE A 148 -8.54 -23.16 20.66
N SER A 149 -9.33 -22.27 20.03
CA SER A 149 -8.78 -21.02 19.47
C SER A 149 -8.17 -20.12 20.55
N GLY A 150 -8.87 -19.93 21.67
CA GLY A 150 -8.39 -19.16 22.81
C GLY A 150 -7.14 -19.78 23.47
N SER A 151 -7.06 -21.11 23.53
CA SER A 151 -5.85 -21.79 24.02
C SER A 151 -4.66 -21.58 23.09
N VAL A 152 -4.87 -21.64 21.76
CA VAL A 152 -3.81 -21.42 20.77
C VAL A 152 -3.28 -19.99 20.84
N THR A 153 -4.17 -18.98 20.90
CA THR A 153 -3.74 -17.59 21.01
C THR A 153 -3.05 -17.32 22.33
N ALA A 154 -3.53 -17.89 23.44
CA ALA A 154 -2.91 -17.73 24.75
C ALA A 154 -1.49 -18.32 24.79
N TYR A 155 -1.27 -19.52 24.22
CA TYR A 155 0.09 -20.04 24.03
C TYR A 155 0.94 -19.12 23.17
N GLY A 156 0.41 -18.62 22.05
CA GLY A 156 1.13 -17.67 21.18
C GLY A 156 1.59 -16.41 21.94
N ARG A 157 0.71 -15.82 22.76
CA ARG A 157 1.05 -14.65 23.61
C ARG A 157 2.17 -14.99 24.60
N SER A 158 2.05 -16.10 25.32
CA SER A 158 3.07 -16.53 26.29
C SER A 158 4.43 -16.82 25.63
N MET A 159 4.43 -17.45 24.45
CA MET A 159 5.65 -17.80 23.74
C MET A 159 6.42 -16.58 23.23
N ILE A 160 5.72 -15.55 22.74
CA ILE A 160 6.35 -14.29 22.33
C ILE A 160 6.98 -13.60 23.54
N GLU A 161 6.25 -13.50 24.65
CA GLU A 161 6.75 -12.83 25.85
C GLU A 161 7.95 -13.58 26.44
N GLN A 162 7.88 -14.92 26.48
CA GLN A 162 9.02 -15.75 26.85
C GLN A 162 10.21 -15.50 25.91
N THR A 163 10.00 -15.50 24.59
CA THR A 163 11.07 -15.24 23.61
C THR A 163 11.73 -13.88 23.84
N LYS A 164 10.92 -12.85 24.09
CA LYS A 164 11.43 -11.51 24.40
C LYS A 164 12.29 -11.50 25.66
N GLN A 165 11.80 -12.08 26.75
CA GLN A 165 12.54 -12.14 28.01
C GLN A 165 13.85 -12.89 27.85
N GLU A 166 13.82 -14.02 27.15
CA GLU A 166 15.00 -14.85 26.91
C GLU A 166 16.08 -14.13 26.09
N VAL A 167 15.67 -13.39 25.05
CA VAL A 167 16.60 -12.56 24.27
C VAL A 167 17.23 -11.46 25.14
N GLU A 168 16.40 -10.68 25.84
CA GLU A 168 16.89 -9.53 26.62
C GLU A 168 17.73 -9.94 27.85
N GLN A 169 17.46 -11.11 28.45
CA GLN A 169 18.23 -11.62 29.58
C GLN A 169 19.54 -12.30 29.14
N HIS A 170 19.52 -13.07 28.06
CA HIS A 170 20.70 -13.80 27.62
C HIS A 170 21.74 -12.87 26.98
N TYR A 171 21.31 -12.01 26.05
CA TYR A 171 22.19 -11.13 25.28
C TYR A 171 22.38 -9.78 25.97
N CYS A 172 23.00 -9.81 27.16
CA CYS A 172 23.29 -8.63 27.96
C CYS A 172 24.76 -8.54 28.36
N THR A 173 25.18 -7.34 28.76
CA THR A 173 26.55 -7.03 29.22
C THR A 173 26.99 -7.88 30.40
N ALA A 174 26.08 -8.22 31.31
CA ALA A 174 26.37 -9.11 32.44
C ALA A 174 26.79 -10.53 32.01
N ASN A 175 26.34 -10.99 30.83
CA ASN A 175 26.70 -12.28 30.26
C ASN A 175 27.88 -12.18 29.26
N GLY A 176 28.59 -11.07 29.23
CA GLY A 176 29.79 -10.88 28.39
C GLY A 176 29.53 -10.38 26.97
N TYR A 177 28.30 -9.97 26.65
CA TYR A 177 28.00 -9.36 25.34
C TYR A 177 28.38 -7.86 25.33
N ALA A 178 28.68 -7.33 24.14
CA ALA A 178 29.14 -5.95 24.00
C ALA A 178 28.10 -4.89 24.43
N ALA A 179 26.81 -5.22 24.35
CA ALA A 179 25.71 -4.33 24.70
C ALA A 179 24.45 -5.13 25.03
N ASP A 180 23.52 -4.51 25.74
CA ASP A 180 22.23 -5.13 26.06
C ASP A 180 21.30 -5.11 24.86
N ALA A 181 20.99 -6.30 24.35
CA ALA A 181 20.02 -6.48 23.27
C ALA A 181 18.63 -6.02 23.71
N LYS A 182 17.85 -5.54 22.75
CA LYS A 182 16.48 -5.07 22.99
C LYS A 182 15.53 -5.58 21.92
N VAL A 183 14.39 -6.11 22.33
CA VAL A 183 13.30 -6.41 21.38
C VAL A 183 12.55 -5.10 21.12
N ILE A 184 12.69 -4.57 19.90
CA ILE A 184 12.11 -3.29 19.52
C ILE A 184 10.70 -3.41 18.97
N TYR A 185 10.32 -4.59 18.49
CA TYR A 185 8.98 -4.88 17.97
C TYR A 185 8.72 -6.39 17.92
N GLY A 186 7.45 -6.77 17.89
CA GLY A 186 7.03 -8.14 17.60
C GLY A 186 5.57 -8.19 17.17
N ASP A 187 5.28 -8.97 16.14
CA ASP A 187 3.95 -9.11 15.56
C ASP A 187 3.56 -10.58 15.49
N THR A 188 2.81 -11.05 16.50
CA THR A 188 2.19 -12.38 16.58
C THR A 188 3.13 -13.60 16.54
N ASP A 189 3.96 -13.76 15.53
CA ASP A 189 4.87 -14.88 15.31
C ASP A 189 6.34 -14.48 15.21
N SER A 190 6.61 -13.18 15.05
CA SER A 190 7.97 -12.65 14.90
C SER A 190 8.37 -11.68 16.01
N VAL A 191 9.66 -11.71 16.34
CA VAL A 191 10.33 -10.71 17.20
C VAL A 191 11.48 -10.06 16.45
N MET A 192 11.62 -8.74 16.60
CA MET A 192 12.65 -7.93 15.97
C MET A 192 13.61 -7.43 17.04
N VAL A 193 14.84 -7.91 16.97
CA VAL A 193 15.86 -7.74 17.99
C VAL A 193 16.93 -6.76 17.51
N ASN A 194 17.15 -5.70 18.27
CA ASN A 194 18.34 -4.88 18.16
C ASN A 194 19.42 -5.44 19.09
N PHE A 195 20.42 -6.13 18.53
CA PHE A 195 21.59 -6.61 19.27
C PHE A 195 22.63 -5.50 19.55
N LYS A 196 22.40 -4.27 19.06
CA LYS A 196 23.29 -3.10 19.18
C LYS A 196 24.70 -3.34 18.64
N VAL A 197 24.79 -4.14 17.57
CA VAL A 197 26.02 -4.39 16.82
C VAL A 197 26.01 -3.57 15.54
N LYS A 198 27.18 -3.11 15.05
CA LYS A 198 27.24 -2.26 13.84
C LYS A 198 27.35 -3.03 12.52
N GLY A 199 27.51 -4.35 12.56
CA GLY A 199 27.76 -5.19 11.39
C GLY A 199 26.62 -6.15 11.08
N LEU A 200 26.23 -6.23 9.80
CA LEU A 200 25.25 -7.20 9.29
C LEU A 200 25.62 -8.64 9.66
N GLU A 201 26.89 -9.02 9.43
CA GLU A 201 27.38 -10.37 9.68
C GLU A 201 27.18 -10.79 11.13
N LYS A 202 27.64 -9.96 12.08
CA LYS A 202 27.49 -10.25 13.50
C LYS A 202 26.03 -10.29 13.94
N SER A 203 25.18 -9.40 13.39
CA SER A 203 23.74 -9.44 13.66
C SER A 203 23.08 -10.72 13.13
N MET A 204 23.50 -11.24 11.98
CA MET A 204 22.99 -12.50 11.43
C MET A 204 23.48 -13.70 12.24
N GLU A 205 24.74 -13.71 12.66
CA GLU A 205 25.32 -14.74 13.54
C GLU A 205 24.53 -14.84 14.86
N LEU A 206 24.40 -13.72 15.59
CA LEU A 206 23.64 -13.66 16.84
C LEU A 206 22.16 -14.01 16.64
N GLY A 207 21.57 -13.60 15.51
CA GLY A 207 20.20 -13.97 15.17
C GLY A 207 20.01 -15.48 14.99
N ARG A 208 20.94 -16.17 14.32
CA ARG A 208 20.91 -17.64 14.16
C ARG A 208 21.12 -18.35 15.49
N GLU A 209 22.10 -17.89 16.28
CA GLU A 209 22.36 -18.41 17.62
C GLU A 209 21.13 -18.28 18.52
N ALA A 210 20.51 -17.09 18.55
CA ALA A 210 19.30 -16.84 19.33
C ALA A 210 18.15 -17.73 18.91
N ALA A 211 17.93 -17.90 17.60
CA ALA A 211 16.90 -18.79 17.08
C ALA A 211 17.09 -20.24 17.55
N GLU A 212 18.31 -20.76 17.49
CA GLU A 212 18.61 -22.13 17.93
C GLU A 212 18.51 -22.32 19.45
N LEU A 213 19.07 -21.39 20.22
CA LEU A 213 19.07 -21.44 21.68
C LEU A 213 17.64 -21.40 22.23
N ILE A 214 16.84 -20.47 21.75
CA ILE A 214 15.46 -20.27 22.22
C ILE A 214 14.57 -21.41 21.75
N SER A 215 14.77 -21.94 20.54
CA SER A 215 14.03 -23.11 20.05
C SER A 215 14.13 -24.32 20.98
N LYS A 216 15.26 -24.52 21.66
CA LYS A 216 15.45 -25.63 22.62
C LYS A 216 14.57 -25.53 23.86
N LYS A 217 14.03 -24.34 24.16
CA LYS A 217 13.15 -24.11 25.32
C LYS A 217 11.69 -24.46 25.05
N PHE A 218 11.33 -24.71 23.79
CA PHE A 218 9.96 -25.05 23.38
C PHE A 218 9.80 -26.53 23.03
N ILE A 219 8.57 -27.01 23.17
CA ILE A 219 8.20 -28.40 22.83
C ILE A 219 8.18 -28.57 21.31
N LYS A 220 8.84 -29.61 20.79
CA LYS A 220 8.79 -29.95 19.35
C LYS A 220 7.33 -30.15 18.90
N PRO A 221 6.92 -29.67 17.71
CA PRO A 221 7.74 -29.14 16.62
C PRO A 221 7.91 -27.61 16.64
N ILE A 222 7.60 -26.93 17.73
CA ILE A 222 7.78 -25.48 17.84
C ILE A 222 9.26 -25.14 17.71
N LYS A 223 9.57 -24.24 16.78
CA LYS A 223 10.91 -23.70 16.60
C LYS A 223 10.84 -22.26 16.09
N LEU A 224 11.83 -21.50 16.51
CA LEU A 224 12.13 -20.16 16.04
C LEU A 224 13.18 -20.26 14.94
N GLU A 225 13.02 -19.51 13.85
CA GLU A 225 13.97 -19.46 12.75
C GLU A 225 14.48 -18.03 12.58
N PHE A 226 15.78 -17.88 12.36
CA PHE A 226 16.33 -16.63 11.83
C PHE A 226 15.84 -16.45 10.40
N GLU A 227 15.17 -15.33 10.12
CA GLU A 227 14.60 -15.06 8.81
C GLU A 227 15.44 -14.09 7.98
N LYS A 228 15.87 -12.99 8.61
CA LYS A 228 16.47 -11.82 7.93
C LYS A 228 17.04 -10.81 8.92
N VAL A 229 17.78 -9.84 8.38
CA VAL A 229 18.15 -8.59 9.06
C VAL A 229 17.63 -7.39 8.26
N TYR A 230 17.12 -6.36 8.95
CA TYR A 230 16.84 -5.05 8.35
C TYR A 230 18.00 -4.08 8.60
N TYR A 231 18.50 -3.41 7.55
CA TYR A 231 19.58 -2.43 7.70
C TYR A 231 19.68 -1.40 6.53
N PRO A 232 19.22 -0.15 6.69
CA PRO A 232 18.58 0.43 7.86
C PRO A 232 17.12 -0.03 8.04
N TYR A 233 16.53 0.31 9.19
CA TYR A 233 15.15 -0.04 9.54
C TYR A 233 14.36 1.17 10.04
N LEU A 234 13.15 1.38 9.52
CA LEU A 234 12.22 2.44 9.91
C LEU A 234 10.95 1.82 10.50
N LEU A 235 10.78 1.97 11.81
CA LEU A 235 9.61 1.48 12.54
C LEU A 235 8.69 2.63 12.91
N ILE A 236 7.53 2.70 12.24
CA ILE A 236 6.59 3.82 12.38
C ILE A 236 5.52 3.49 13.43
N ASN A 237 4.86 2.35 13.29
CA ASN A 237 3.71 1.96 14.10
C ASN A 237 3.52 0.44 14.04
N LYS A 238 2.58 -0.08 14.84
CA LYS A 238 2.15 -1.48 14.71
C LYS A 238 1.77 -1.78 13.26
N LYS A 239 2.34 -2.85 12.72
CA LYS A 239 2.13 -3.32 11.34
C LYS A 239 2.50 -2.29 10.26
N ARG A 240 3.31 -1.29 10.60
CA ARG A 240 3.75 -0.21 9.69
C ARG A 240 5.24 0.06 9.85
N TYR A 241 6.03 -0.48 8.94
CA TYR A 241 7.48 -0.34 8.94
C TYR A 241 8.06 -0.53 7.53
N ALA A 242 9.27 -0.04 7.33
CA ALA A 242 10.04 -0.23 6.11
C ALA A 242 11.51 -0.51 6.44
N GLY A 243 12.22 -1.23 5.59
CA GLY A 243 13.64 -1.45 5.76
C GLY A 243 14.26 -2.18 4.59
N LEU A 244 15.58 -2.11 4.47
CA LEU A 244 16.30 -2.92 3.49
C LEU A 244 16.44 -4.34 4.03
N TYR A 245 15.97 -5.30 3.25
CA TYR A 245 15.84 -6.70 3.62
C TYR A 245 17.11 -7.46 3.24
N PHE A 246 17.80 -8.07 4.21
CA PHE A 246 19.01 -8.86 3.97
C PHE A 246 18.84 -10.31 4.43
N THR A 247 19.08 -11.25 3.51
CA THR A 247 19.28 -12.68 3.80
C THR A 247 20.75 -13.10 3.79
N ASN A 248 21.59 -12.30 3.13
CA ASN A 248 23.05 -12.42 3.10
C ASN A 248 23.70 -11.05 3.39
N THR A 249 25.02 -11.02 3.56
CA THR A 249 25.78 -9.83 3.97
C THR A 249 26.22 -8.94 2.80
N GLU A 250 26.14 -9.42 1.56
CA GLU A 250 26.70 -8.74 0.39
C GLU A 250 25.77 -7.67 -0.17
N LYS A 251 24.48 -8.02 -0.36
CA LYS A 251 23.50 -7.14 -0.99
C LYS A 251 22.12 -7.33 -0.38
N TYR A 252 21.39 -6.23 -0.24
CA TYR A 252 19.98 -6.30 0.13
C TYR A 252 19.16 -6.96 -0.99
N ASP A 253 18.21 -7.79 -0.60
CA ASP A 253 17.32 -8.48 -1.53
C ASP A 253 16.27 -7.53 -2.10
N LYS A 254 15.70 -6.68 -1.25
CA LYS A 254 14.68 -5.68 -1.59
C LYS A 254 14.48 -4.65 -0.47
N MET A 255 13.78 -3.56 -0.79
CA MET A 255 13.17 -2.71 0.23
C MET A 255 11.82 -3.33 0.62
N ASP A 256 11.69 -3.80 1.86
CA ASP A 256 10.43 -4.33 2.37
C ASP A 256 9.60 -3.21 3.00
N CYS A 257 8.31 -3.18 2.64
CA CYS A 257 7.36 -2.13 3.00
C CYS A 257 6.10 -2.81 3.54
N LYS A 258 5.86 -2.76 4.85
CA LYS A 258 4.70 -3.39 5.50
C LYS A 258 3.71 -2.35 5.95
N GLY A 259 2.47 -2.45 5.48
CA GLY A 259 1.32 -1.62 5.92
C GLY A 259 1.43 -0.12 5.65
N ILE A 260 2.48 0.32 4.96
CA ILE A 260 2.66 1.69 4.49
C ILE A 260 1.93 1.91 3.16
N GLU A 261 1.79 3.17 2.76
CA GLU A 261 0.97 3.58 1.62
C GLU A 261 1.43 2.99 0.29
N THR A 262 2.70 2.59 0.14
CA THR A 262 3.24 2.04 -1.12
C THR A 262 2.65 0.69 -1.53
N VAL A 263 2.16 -0.10 -0.57
CA VAL A 263 1.55 -1.42 -0.81
C VAL A 263 0.03 -1.40 -0.69
N ARG A 264 -0.54 -0.21 -0.46
CA ARG A 264 -1.97 0.00 -0.27
C ARG A 264 -2.61 0.49 -1.56
N ARG A 265 -3.78 -0.06 -1.89
CA ARG A 265 -4.50 0.22 -3.14
C ARG A 265 -5.57 1.32 -3.02
N ASP A 266 -5.73 1.90 -1.83
CA ASP A 266 -6.77 2.90 -1.52
C ASP A 266 -6.29 4.35 -1.61
N ASN A 267 -5.02 4.57 -1.97
CA ASN A 267 -4.41 5.89 -2.18
C ASN A 267 -4.27 6.18 -3.68
N CYS A 268 -4.08 7.46 -4.03
CA CYS A 268 -3.71 7.81 -5.40
C CYS A 268 -2.26 7.42 -5.70
N THR A 269 -1.96 7.19 -6.98
CA THR A 269 -0.63 6.77 -7.46
C THR A 269 0.46 7.78 -7.06
N LEU A 270 0.14 9.07 -7.02
CA LEU A 270 1.07 10.11 -6.55
C LEU A 270 1.62 9.80 -5.15
N VAL A 271 0.76 9.39 -4.21
CA VAL A 271 1.20 9.06 -2.85
C VAL A 271 2.14 7.85 -2.87
N VAL A 272 1.80 6.82 -3.65
CA VAL A 272 2.62 5.61 -3.78
C VAL A 272 4.02 5.97 -4.29
N ASP A 273 4.09 6.75 -5.37
CA ASP A 273 5.35 7.16 -6.01
C ASP A 273 6.19 8.04 -5.09
N VAL A 274 5.56 9.04 -4.46
CA VAL A 274 6.23 9.97 -3.55
C VAL A 274 6.81 9.23 -2.35
N ILE A 275 6.00 8.40 -1.68
CA ILE A 275 6.46 7.67 -0.50
C ILE A 275 7.55 6.66 -0.87
N ASN A 276 7.41 5.95 -2.00
CA ASN A 276 8.44 5.02 -2.46
C ASN A 276 9.77 5.74 -2.73
N THR A 277 9.72 6.88 -3.43
CA THR A 277 10.92 7.67 -3.74
C THR A 277 11.57 8.25 -2.48
N CYS A 278 10.77 8.78 -1.55
CA CYS A 278 11.28 9.24 -0.25
C CYS A 278 11.95 8.10 0.52
N LEU A 279 11.34 6.90 0.57
CA LEU A 279 11.94 5.75 1.25
C LEU A 279 13.23 5.27 0.56
N GLN A 280 13.32 5.32 -0.77
CA GLN A 280 14.57 5.03 -1.47
C GLN A 280 15.67 6.03 -1.08
N LYS A 281 15.37 7.32 -1.11
CA LYS A 281 16.32 8.37 -0.68
C LYS A 281 16.76 8.20 0.79
N LEU A 282 15.82 7.81 1.67
CA LEU A 282 16.08 7.60 3.10
C LEU A 282 16.81 6.31 3.45
N LEU A 283 16.47 5.19 2.82
CA LEU A 283 16.96 3.86 3.19
C LEU A 283 18.14 3.41 2.34
N ILE A 284 18.14 3.75 1.04
CA ILE A 284 19.19 3.37 0.09
C ILE A 284 20.26 4.45 0.04
N ASN A 285 19.89 5.68 -0.33
CA ASN A 285 20.85 6.78 -0.49
C ASN A 285 21.31 7.35 0.86
N ARG A 286 20.52 7.12 1.93
CA ARG A 286 20.76 7.62 3.29
C ARG A 286 20.88 9.14 3.34
N ASP A 287 20.06 9.83 2.54
CA ASP A 287 20.01 11.29 2.45
C ASP A 287 18.61 11.82 2.80
N PRO A 288 18.39 12.22 4.07
CA PRO A 288 17.13 12.82 4.51
C PRO A 288 16.82 14.16 3.87
N ASP A 289 17.84 14.98 3.57
CA ASP A 289 17.64 16.33 3.04
C ASP A 289 17.19 16.27 1.58
N ASP A 290 17.77 15.39 0.77
CA ASP A 290 17.30 15.10 -0.59
C ASP A 290 15.86 14.57 -0.59
N ALA A 291 15.49 13.70 0.37
CA ALA A 291 14.13 13.21 0.51
C ALA A 291 13.13 14.34 0.86
N VAL A 292 13.51 15.26 1.77
CA VAL A 292 12.71 16.43 2.13
C VAL A 292 12.55 17.37 0.94
N ASN A 293 13.64 17.68 0.23
CA ASN A 293 13.61 18.56 -0.93
C ASN A 293 12.73 18.00 -2.04
N TYR A 294 12.83 16.71 -2.33
CA TYR A 294 11.94 16.03 -3.26
C TYR A 294 10.47 16.16 -2.86
N ALA A 295 10.13 15.90 -1.59
CA ALA A 295 8.76 16.05 -1.11
C ALA A 295 8.23 17.49 -1.28
N LYS A 296 9.07 18.50 -0.99
CA LYS A 296 8.71 19.92 -1.18
C LYS A 296 8.43 20.28 -2.63
N VAL A 297 9.26 19.80 -3.57
CA VAL A 297 9.06 20.00 -5.01
C VAL A 297 7.72 19.41 -5.46
N VAL A 298 7.41 18.17 -5.06
CA VAL A 298 6.14 17.54 -5.44
C VAL A 298 4.93 18.25 -4.83
N ILE A 299 5.05 18.76 -3.60
CA ILE A 299 3.99 19.58 -2.98
C ILE A 299 3.78 20.88 -3.77
N ALA A 300 4.86 21.55 -4.21
CA ALA A 300 4.75 22.74 -5.05
C ALA A 300 4.06 22.42 -6.38
N ASP A 301 4.47 21.34 -7.06
CA ASP A 301 3.87 20.91 -8.32
C ASP A 301 2.38 20.61 -8.17
N LEU A 302 1.98 19.97 -7.05
CA LEU A 302 0.58 19.69 -6.77
C LEU A 302 -0.23 20.99 -6.61
N LEU A 303 0.28 21.95 -5.84
CA LEU A 303 -0.39 23.23 -5.58
C LEU A 303 -0.42 24.17 -6.79
N GLN A 304 0.56 24.02 -7.68
CA GLN A 304 0.65 24.76 -8.94
C GLN A 304 -0.11 24.10 -10.09
N ASN A 305 -0.79 22.97 -9.84
CA ASN A 305 -1.53 22.19 -10.83
C ASN A 305 -0.64 21.62 -11.97
N ASN A 306 0.62 21.31 -11.64
CA ASN A 306 1.61 20.70 -12.54
C ASN A 306 1.63 19.16 -12.43
N VAL A 307 0.81 18.57 -11.57
CA VAL A 307 0.71 17.11 -11.42
C VAL A 307 -0.29 16.52 -12.41
N ASP A 308 0.10 15.44 -13.07
CA ASP A 308 -0.77 14.70 -13.98
C ASP A 308 -2.00 14.11 -13.26
N ILE A 309 -3.20 14.30 -13.83
CA ILE A 309 -4.45 13.77 -13.29
C ILE A 309 -4.42 12.25 -13.12
N SER A 310 -3.70 11.51 -13.97
CA SER A 310 -3.54 10.05 -13.86
C SER A 310 -2.89 9.65 -12.53
N LYS A 311 -2.01 10.50 -11.98
CA LYS A 311 -1.39 10.28 -10.66
C LYS A 311 -2.35 10.58 -9.50
N LEU A 312 -3.44 11.29 -9.76
CA LEU A 312 -4.43 11.70 -8.76
C LEU A 312 -5.64 10.76 -8.69
N VAL A 313 -5.73 9.79 -9.60
CA VAL A 313 -6.81 8.80 -9.63
C VAL A 313 -6.76 7.92 -8.38
N ILE A 314 -7.90 7.78 -7.71
CA ILE A 314 -8.13 6.87 -6.59
C ILE A 314 -9.09 5.78 -7.08
N THR A 315 -8.84 4.51 -6.74
CA THR A 315 -9.74 3.40 -7.10
C THR A 315 -10.33 2.74 -5.87
N LYS A 316 -11.64 2.47 -5.90
CA LYS A 316 -12.33 1.67 -4.88
C LYS A 316 -13.29 0.67 -5.50
N GLU A 317 -13.36 -0.50 -4.88
CA GLU A 317 -14.23 -1.60 -5.31
C GLU A 317 -15.66 -1.36 -4.82
N LEU A 318 -16.63 -1.48 -5.74
CA LEU A 318 -18.05 -1.39 -5.43
C LEU A 318 -18.56 -2.74 -4.91
N THR A 319 -18.54 -2.93 -3.59
CA THR A 319 -18.90 -4.22 -2.98
C THR A 319 -20.39 -4.37 -2.67
N LYS A 320 -21.12 -3.26 -2.54
CA LYS A 320 -22.56 -3.24 -2.22
C LYS A 320 -23.26 -2.09 -2.94
N ASN A 321 -24.55 -2.27 -3.24
CA ASN A 321 -25.37 -1.21 -3.83
C ASN A 321 -25.80 -0.17 -2.78
N ASP A 322 -26.03 -0.60 -1.54
CA ASP A 322 -26.37 0.28 -0.42
C ASP A 322 -25.38 0.14 0.73
N TYR A 323 -24.78 1.27 1.10
CA TYR A 323 -23.96 1.42 2.29
C TYR A 323 -24.71 2.28 3.31
N SER A 324 -24.56 1.95 4.59
CA SER A 324 -25.12 2.75 5.69
C SER A 324 -24.59 4.19 5.72
N ALA A 325 -23.38 4.42 5.20
CA ALA A 325 -22.78 5.73 5.03
C ALA A 325 -22.49 6.02 3.56
N LYS A 326 -22.78 7.25 3.11
CA LYS A 326 -22.49 7.70 1.74
C LYS A 326 -20.98 7.67 1.50
N GLN A 327 -20.56 7.00 0.42
CA GLN A 327 -19.16 6.91 0.01
C GLN A 327 -18.96 7.53 -1.38
N ALA A 328 -17.77 8.09 -1.60
CA ALA A 328 -17.40 8.77 -2.84
C ALA A 328 -17.62 7.94 -4.11
N HIS A 329 -17.07 6.72 -4.15
CA HIS A 329 -17.20 5.83 -5.31
C HIS A 329 -18.64 5.37 -5.58
N VAL A 330 -19.46 5.24 -4.52
CA VAL A 330 -20.87 4.82 -4.62
C VAL A 330 -21.72 5.95 -5.22
N GLU A 331 -21.56 7.17 -4.69
CA GLU A 331 -22.29 8.34 -5.21
C GLU A 331 -21.83 8.70 -6.62
N LEU A 332 -20.55 8.52 -6.93
CA LEU A 332 -20.05 8.63 -8.31
C LEU A 332 -20.68 7.56 -9.22
N SER A 333 -20.76 6.31 -8.78
CA SER A 333 -21.43 5.25 -9.55
C SER A 333 -22.84 5.67 -9.94
N LYS A 334 -23.63 6.14 -8.97
CA LYS A 334 -25.00 6.64 -9.21
C LYS A 334 -25.00 7.83 -10.20
N LYS A 335 -24.03 8.74 -10.09
CA LYS A 335 -23.88 9.89 -10.99
C LYS A 335 -23.51 9.45 -12.42
N MET A 336 -22.68 8.42 -12.57
CA MET A 336 -22.32 7.84 -13.87
C MET A 336 -23.53 7.14 -14.50
N THR A 337 -24.24 6.29 -13.75
CA THR A 337 -25.46 5.62 -14.23
C THR A 337 -26.54 6.59 -14.70
N LYS A 338 -26.71 7.73 -14.00
CA LYS A 338 -27.66 8.77 -14.42
C LYS A 338 -27.25 9.50 -15.71
N ARG A 339 -25.95 9.66 -15.95
CA ARG A 339 -25.41 10.33 -17.15
C ARG A 339 -25.42 9.41 -18.36
N ASP A 340 -24.95 8.18 -18.18
CA ASP A 340 -24.87 7.17 -19.22
C ASP A 340 -25.11 5.78 -18.60
N PRO A 341 -26.34 5.26 -18.69
CA PRO A 341 -26.67 3.92 -18.20
C PRO A 341 -25.89 2.79 -18.89
N GLY A 342 -25.43 2.99 -20.14
CA GLY A 342 -24.73 1.96 -20.93
C GLY A 342 -23.33 1.66 -20.41
N ASN A 343 -22.65 2.65 -19.85
CA ASN A 343 -21.28 2.55 -19.32
C ASN A 343 -21.22 2.55 -17.77
N ALA A 344 -22.33 2.22 -17.11
CA ALA A 344 -22.43 2.22 -15.66
C ALA A 344 -21.55 1.12 -15.00
N PRO A 345 -20.84 1.42 -13.89
CA PRO A 345 -20.12 0.41 -13.11
C PRO A 345 -21.04 -0.66 -12.52
N LYS A 346 -20.57 -1.91 -12.47
CA LYS A 346 -21.26 -3.07 -11.89
C LYS A 346 -20.70 -3.43 -10.52
N LEU A 347 -21.45 -4.25 -9.77
CA LEU A 347 -21.02 -4.74 -8.47
C LEU A 347 -19.80 -5.66 -8.64
N GLY A 348 -18.75 -5.39 -7.88
CA GLY A 348 -17.42 -5.99 -8.02
C GLY A 348 -16.43 -5.15 -8.82
N ASP A 349 -16.91 -4.16 -9.60
CA ASP A 349 -16.01 -3.30 -10.38
C ASP A 349 -15.25 -2.33 -9.49
N ARG A 350 -14.05 -1.95 -9.95
CA ARG A 350 -13.29 -0.84 -9.38
C ARG A 350 -13.66 0.47 -10.08
N ILE A 351 -14.09 1.43 -9.29
CA ILE A 351 -14.47 2.76 -9.76
C ILE A 351 -13.29 3.71 -9.55
N PRO A 352 -12.66 4.20 -10.63
CA PRO A 352 -11.66 5.25 -10.56
C PRO A 352 -12.35 6.61 -10.39
N TYR A 353 -11.79 7.48 -9.56
CA TYR A 353 -12.29 8.83 -9.37
C TYR A 353 -11.19 9.80 -8.96
N VAL A 354 -11.43 11.08 -9.23
CA VAL A 354 -10.66 12.20 -8.69
C VAL A 354 -11.53 13.06 -7.78
N ILE A 355 -10.90 13.84 -6.89
CA ILE A 355 -11.59 14.79 -6.02
C ILE A 355 -11.48 16.20 -6.60
N ILE A 356 -12.61 16.73 -7.05
CA ILE A 356 -12.70 18.06 -7.66
C ILE A 356 -12.85 19.15 -6.60
N ALA A 357 -12.48 20.38 -6.95
CA ALA A 357 -12.73 21.56 -6.14
C ALA A 357 -14.24 21.85 -6.09
N ALA A 358 -14.72 22.25 -4.92
CA ALA A 358 -16.14 22.56 -4.69
C ALA A 358 -16.28 23.67 -3.65
N THR A 359 -17.52 24.04 -3.33
CA THR A 359 -17.82 25.03 -2.30
C THR A 359 -17.27 24.62 -0.94
N LYS A 360 -17.01 25.64 -0.10
CA LYS A 360 -16.51 25.45 1.27
C LYS A 360 -17.49 24.54 2.03
N ASN A 361 -16.98 23.48 2.64
CA ASN A 361 -17.71 22.41 3.37
C ASN A 361 -18.39 21.31 2.53
N ALA A 362 -18.24 21.31 1.20
CA ALA A 362 -18.68 20.17 0.39
C ALA A 362 -18.00 18.87 0.86
N LYS A 363 -18.79 17.82 1.02
CA LYS A 363 -18.30 16.53 1.54
C LYS A 363 -17.52 15.80 0.44
N ALA A 364 -16.54 14.99 0.83
CA ALA A 364 -15.69 14.28 -0.14
C ALA A 364 -16.49 13.42 -1.14
N PHE A 365 -17.65 12.88 -0.75
CA PHE A 365 -18.48 12.09 -1.64
C PHE A 365 -19.25 12.92 -2.69
N GLU A 366 -19.47 14.21 -2.46
CA GLU A 366 -20.08 15.12 -3.44
C GLU A 366 -19.06 15.56 -4.51
N LYS A 367 -17.78 15.50 -4.15
CA LYS A 367 -16.65 15.98 -4.93
C LYS A 367 -15.98 14.88 -5.76
N ALA A 368 -16.48 13.67 -5.72
CA ALA A 368 -15.96 12.59 -6.56
C ALA A 368 -16.46 12.75 -7.98
N GLU A 369 -15.54 12.68 -8.94
CA GLU A 369 -15.84 12.76 -10.36
C GLU A 369 -15.02 11.75 -11.16
N ASP A 370 -15.57 11.32 -12.30
CA ASP A 370 -14.87 10.48 -13.25
C ASP A 370 -13.65 11.25 -13.83
N PRO A 371 -12.45 10.65 -13.90
CA PRO A 371 -11.26 11.36 -14.33
C PRO A 371 -11.34 11.89 -15.78
N ILE A 372 -12.00 11.16 -16.68
CA ILE A 372 -12.19 11.60 -18.07
C ILE A 372 -13.18 12.75 -18.12
N TYR A 373 -14.31 12.62 -17.43
CA TYR A 373 -15.29 13.70 -17.35
C TYR A 373 -14.69 14.98 -16.77
N ALA A 374 -13.88 14.88 -15.72
CA ALA A 374 -13.19 16.02 -15.12
C ALA A 374 -12.21 16.67 -16.10
N LEU A 375 -11.48 15.87 -16.88
CA LEU A 375 -10.55 16.34 -17.88
C LEU A 375 -11.27 17.04 -19.05
N GLU A 376 -12.25 16.39 -19.68
CA GLU A 376 -13.03 16.92 -20.82
C GLU A 376 -13.67 18.27 -20.49
N ASN A 377 -14.20 18.39 -19.27
CA ASN A 377 -14.91 19.57 -18.81
C ASN A 377 -14.02 20.59 -18.06
N ASN A 378 -12.70 20.34 -18.00
CA ASN A 378 -11.72 21.19 -17.33
C ASN A 378 -12.14 21.53 -15.89
N ILE A 379 -12.65 20.53 -15.17
CA ILE A 379 -13.12 20.70 -13.79
C ILE A 379 -11.89 20.78 -12.88
N PRO A 380 -11.76 21.86 -12.07
CA PRO A 380 -10.58 22.04 -11.23
C PRO A 380 -10.44 20.93 -10.19
N ILE A 381 -9.22 20.45 -9.97
CA ILE A 381 -8.90 19.45 -8.96
C ILE A 381 -8.68 20.12 -7.60
N ASP A 382 -9.12 19.47 -6.51
CA ASP A 382 -8.88 19.99 -5.16
C ASP A 382 -7.47 19.62 -4.66
N ALA A 383 -6.47 20.40 -5.07
CA ALA A 383 -5.09 20.24 -4.62
C ALA A 383 -4.95 20.25 -3.08
N LYS A 384 -5.81 21.00 -2.37
CA LYS A 384 -5.79 21.06 -0.90
C LYS A 384 -6.20 19.72 -0.29
N TYR A 385 -7.24 19.08 -0.83
CA TYR A 385 -7.63 17.73 -0.41
C TYR A 385 -6.49 16.73 -0.61
N TYR A 386 -5.83 16.73 -1.77
CA TYR A 386 -4.71 15.81 -2.01
C TYR A 386 -3.52 16.10 -1.08
N LEU A 387 -3.21 17.36 -0.82
CA LEU A 387 -2.16 17.72 0.13
C LEU A 387 -2.50 17.24 1.55
N GLU A 388 -3.64 17.64 2.11
CA GLU A 388 -3.98 17.41 3.52
C GLU A 388 -4.41 15.96 3.81
N ASN A 389 -5.22 15.37 2.92
CA ASN A 389 -5.82 14.04 3.15
C ASN A 389 -4.99 12.89 2.58
N GLN A 390 -4.26 13.11 1.48
CA GLN A 390 -3.52 12.04 0.79
C GLN A 390 -2.01 12.07 1.11
N LEU A 391 -1.33 13.22 0.98
CA LEU A 391 0.14 13.30 1.11
C LEU A 391 0.64 13.60 2.53
N SER A 392 0.00 14.53 3.25
CA SER A 392 0.53 15.07 4.52
C SER A 392 0.74 13.98 5.57
N LYS A 393 -0.29 13.17 5.84
CA LYS A 393 -0.22 12.17 6.92
C LYS A 393 0.81 11.06 6.63
N PRO A 394 0.90 10.50 5.42
CA PRO A 394 1.96 9.53 5.09
C PRO A 394 3.37 10.13 5.17
N LEU A 395 3.57 11.35 4.67
CA LEU A 395 4.87 12.02 4.71
C LEU A 395 5.32 12.26 6.16
N ILE A 396 4.47 12.89 6.98
CA ILE A 396 4.77 13.14 8.40
C ILE A 396 5.14 11.83 9.09
N ARG A 397 4.39 10.75 8.88
CA ARG A 397 4.64 9.45 9.51
C ARG A 397 6.02 8.85 9.20
N ILE A 398 6.58 9.13 8.02
CA ILE A 398 7.89 8.59 7.61
C ILE A 398 9.04 9.50 8.06
N PHE A 399 8.81 10.82 8.06
CA PHE A 399 9.84 11.80 8.42
C PHE A 399 9.88 12.14 9.92
N GLU A 400 8.79 11.99 10.67
CA GLU A 400 8.74 12.28 12.11
C GLU A 400 9.78 11.48 12.93
N PRO A 401 10.01 10.17 12.67
CA PRO A 401 11.07 9.42 13.35
C PRO A 401 12.51 9.90 13.07
N ILE A 402 12.70 10.77 12.08
CA ILE A 402 14.01 11.25 11.61
C ILE A 402 14.21 12.73 11.96
N LEU A 403 13.21 13.57 11.66
CA LEU A 403 13.24 15.02 11.84
C LEU A 403 12.60 15.48 13.18
N GLY A 404 11.98 14.55 13.92
CA GLY A 404 11.25 14.85 15.15
C GLY A 404 9.93 15.59 14.91
N ALA A 405 9.43 16.24 15.97
CA ALA A 405 8.13 16.92 15.99
C ALA A 405 8.00 18.06 14.95
N ASN A 406 9.11 18.58 14.44
CA ASN A 406 9.12 19.66 13.45
C ASN A 406 8.88 19.19 12.02
N ALA A 407 8.78 17.87 11.76
CA ALA A 407 8.60 17.30 10.43
C ALA A 407 7.42 17.92 9.67
N GLU A 408 6.28 18.13 10.33
CA GLU A 408 5.10 18.75 9.72
C GLU A 408 5.39 20.18 9.25
N SER A 409 6.03 20.99 10.10
CA SER A 409 6.38 22.37 9.77
C SER A 409 7.37 22.44 8.60
N ILE A 410 8.41 21.60 8.62
CA ILE A 410 9.45 21.55 7.59
C ILE A 410 8.86 21.16 6.23
N LEU A 411 7.94 20.20 6.20
CA LEU A 411 7.39 19.66 4.95
C LEU A 411 6.23 20.49 4.40
N LEU A 412 5.31 20.95 5.27
CA LEU A 412 4.03 21.54 4.86
C LEU A 412 3.98 23.06 4.97
N ARG A 413 5.02 23.70 5.53
CA ARG A 413 5.12 25.16 5.61
C ARG A 413 6.39 25.63 4.92
N GLY A 414 6.27 26.66 4.09
CA GLY A 414 7.39 27.23 3.36
C GLY A 414 6.97 27.86 2.04
N ASP A 415 7.92 28.47 1.35
CA ASP A 415 7.68 29.18 0.08
C ASP A 415 7.09 28.28 -1.00
N HIS A 416 7.43 26.99 -0.99
CA HIS A 416 6.89 25.97 -1.91
C HIS A 416 5.37 25.76 -1.78
N THR A 417 4.74 26.25 -0.70
CA THR A 417 3.28 26.13 -0.49
C THR A 417 2.49 27.42 -0.71
N ARG A 418 3.19 28.54 -0.94
CA ARG A 418 2.58 29.88 -1.04
C ARG A 418 1.93 30.13 -2.39
N THR A 419 2.49 29.57 -3.47
CA THR A 419 1.98 29.74 -4.83
C THR A 419 0.91 28.70 -5.13
N LYS A 420 -0.29 29.16 -5.50
CA LYS A 420 -1.41 28.29 -5.88
C LYS A 420 -1.97 28.72 -7.24
N THR A 421 -2.06 27.79 -8.17
CA THR A 421 -2.68 28.02 -9.49
C THR A 421 -4.14 27.60 -9.43
N LEU A 422 -5.05 28.50 -9.77
CA LEU A 422 -6.48 28.20 -9.86
C LEU A 422 -6.90 28.05 -11.32
N VAL A 423 -7.55 26.92 -11.63
CA VAL A 423 -8.18 26.67 -12.93
C VAL A 423 -9.66 27.04 -12.83
N THR A 424 -10.23 27.59 -13.90
CA THR A 424 -11.66 27.90 -14.00
C THR A 424 -12.39 26.78 -14.73
N SER A 425 -13.47 26.27 -14.13
CA SER A 425 -14.33 25.22 -14.72
C SER A 425 -15.05 25.72 -15.97
N LYS A 426 -15.19 24.87 -17.00
CA LYS A 426 -16.08 25.15 -18.16
C LYS A 426 -17.55 24.92 -17.82
N ILE A 427 -17.85 24.16 -16.77
CA ILE A 427 -19.20 23.86 -16.33
C ILE A 427 -19.56 24.72 -15.11
N GLY A 428 -20.74 25.34 -15.16
CA GLY A 428 -21.38 26.03 -14.05
C GLY A 428 -22.30 27.14 -14.54
N ALA A 429 -23.35 27.46 -13.77
CA ALA A 429 -24.28 28.53 -14.13
C ALA A 429 -23.57 29.87 -14.38
N LEU A 430 -22.52 30.17 -13.60
CA LEU A 430 -21.71 31.38 -13.77
C LEU A 430 -20.75 31.31 -14.96
N ALA A 431 -20.24 30.12 -15.30
CA ALA A 431 -19.30 29.90 -16.40
C ALA A 431 -19.94 30.28 -17.76
N ALA A 432 -21.24 30.01 -17.92
CA ALA A 432 -22.00 30.39 -19.11
C ALA A 432 -22.07 31.91 -19.35
N PHE A 433 -21.92 32.73 -18.30
CA PHE A 433 -21.94 34.19 -18.38
C PHE A 433 -20.53 34.81 -18.32
N THR A 434 -19.48 33.98 -18.28
CA THR A 434 -18.10 34.47 -18.17
C THR A 434 -17.51 34.70 -19.56
N LYS A 435 -17.22 35.97 -19.91
CA LYS A 435 -16.52 36.27 -21.16
C LYS A 435 -15.01 36.05 -20.98
N LYS A 436 -14.46 35.08 -21.72
CA LYS A 436 -13.01 34.85 -21.77
C LYS A 436 -12.34 36.07 -22.40
N LYS A 437 -11.46 36.76 -21.67
CA LYS A 437 -10.56 37.77 -22.23
C LYS A 437 -9.23 37.13 -22.56
N GLU A 438 -8.70 37.39 -23.74
CA GLU A 438 -7.40 36.89 -24.13
C GLU A 438 -6.28 37.64 -23.39
N THR A 439 -5.21 36.91 -23.07
CA THR A 439 -4.05 37.42 -22.34
C THR A 439 -2.80 37.28 -23.19
N CYS A 440 -1.84 38.17 -22.99
CA CYS A 440 -0.51 38.12 -23.60
C CYS A 440 0.20 36.82 -23.18
N ILE A 441 0.72 36.06 -24.14
CA ILE A 441 1.42 34.80 -23.85
C ILE A 441 2.67 35.04 -22.99
N GLY A 442 3.40 36.14 -23.24
CA GLY A 442 4.64 36.47 -22.54
C GLY A 442 4.46 36.92 -21.09
N CYS A 443 3.64 37.95 -20.85
CA CYS A 443 3.52 38.57 -19.52
C CYS A 443 2.17 38.35 -18.81
N LYS A 444 1.24 37.62 -19.44
CA LYS A 444 -0.10 37.30 -18.92
C LYS A 444 -1.02 38.52 -18.67
N SER A 445 -0.64 39.71 -19.14
CA SER A 445 -1.54 40.88 -19.11
C SER A 445 -2.75 40.66 -20.01
N VAL A 446 -3.93 41.11 -19.57
CA VAL A 446 -5.15 41.09 -20.39
C VAL A 446 -4.95 41.98 -21.63
N LEU A 447 -5.30 41.47 -22.81
CA LEU A 447 -5.19 42.23 -24.05
C LEU A 447 -6.34 43.24 -24.17
N PRO A 448 -6.08 44.48 -24.63
CA PRO A 448 -7.13 45.46 -24.87
C PRO A 448 -8.09 45.02 -25.96
N ASN A 449 -9.33 45.55 -25.92
CA ASN A 449 -10.32 45.33 -26.97
C ASN A 449 -9.74 45.76 -28.33
N GLY A 450 -9.86 44.91 -29.35
CA GLY A 450 -9.28 45.13 -30.69
C GLY A 450 -7.92 44.46 -30.91
N TYR A 451 -7.21 44.07 -29.85
CA TYR A 451 -5.96 43.31 -29.91
C TYR A 451 -6.12 41.88 -29.39
N GLU A 452 -7.35 41.39 -29.29
CA GLU A 452 -7.68 40.08 -28.70
C GLU A 452 -7.13 38.91 -29.52
N ASN A 453 -6.91 39.11 -30.82
CA ASN A 453 -6.38 38.10 -31.75
C ASN A 453 -4.84 38.00 -31.73
N GLU A 454 -4.14 38.98 -31.17
CA GLU A 454 -2.68 38.97 -31.10
C GLU A 454 -2.18 37.96 -30.05
N ALA A 455 -1.04 37.32 -30.30
CA ALA A 455 -0.39 36.44 -29.32
C ALA A 455 0.19 37.20 -28.12
N VAL A 456 0.72 38.42 -28.35
CA VAL A 456 1.50 39.18 -27.37
C VAL A 456 1.05 40.63 -27.28
N CYS A 457 1.26 41.26 -26.12
CA CYS A 457 1.02 42.70 -25.97
C CYS A 457 2.15 43.52 -26.61
N HIS A 458 1.91 44.82 -26.79
CA HIS A 458 2.89 45.75 -27.39
C HIS A 458 4.27 45.70 -26.71
N HIS A 459 4.32 45.59 -25.38
CA HIS A 459 5.59 45.49 -24.63
C HIS A 459 6.35 44.18 -24.87
N CYS A 460 5.66 43.09 -25.21
CA CYS A 460 6.26 41.78 -25.46
C CYS A 460 6.53 41.51 -26.94
N LYS A 461 6.16 42.43 -27.86
CA LYS A 461 6.30 42.24 -29.30
C LYS A 461 7.75 42.01 -29.73
N SER A 462 8.72 42.67 -29.08
CA SER A 462 10.15 42.45 -29.32
C SER A 462 10.64 41.03 -29.00
N LYS A 463 9.90 40.28 -28.16
CA LYS A 463 10.21 38.90 -27.76
C LYS A 463 9.32 37.87 -28.46
N GLU A 464 8.49 38.29 -29.42
CA GLU A 464 7.50 37.44 -30.06
C GLU A 464 8.11 36.20 -30.71
N GLY A 465 9.21 36.35 -31.47
CA GLY A 465 9.90 35.22 -32.10
C GLY A 465 10.40 34.16 -31.10
N ALA A 466 10.93 34.59 -29.95
CA ALA A 466 11.39 33.68 -28.91
C ALA A 466 10.22 32.96 -28.21
N LEU A 467 9.12 33.68 -27.95
CA LEU A 467 7.89 33.10 -27.39
C LEU A 467 7.25 32.09 -28.35
N TYR A 468 7.24 32.39 -29.65
CA TYR A 468 6.78 31.47 -30.69
C TYR A 468 7.62 30.19 -30.72
N GLN A 469 8.95 30.31 -30.73
CA GLN A 469 9.85 29.14 -30.70
C GLN A 469 9.63 28.27 -29.46
N GLN A 470 9.40 28.88 -28.29
CA GLN A 470 9.12 28.15 -27.05
C GLN A 470 7.80 27.37 -27.13
N GLU A 471 6.71 28.01 -27.54
CA GLU A 471 5.40 27.34 -27.66
C GLU A 471 5.42 26.27 -28.77
N LEU A 472 6.13 26.51 -29.87
CA LEU A 472 6.31 25.55 -30.96
C LEU A 472 7.10 24.32 -30.49
N GLY A 473 8.16 24.51 -29.70
CA GLY A 473 8.91 23.41 -29.10
C GLY A 473 8.05 22.56 -28.17
N HIS A 474 7.21 23.21 -27.34
CA HIS A 474 6.26 22.50 -26.49
C HIS A 474 5.20 21.74 -27.31
N HIS A 475 4.69 22.34 -28.39
CA HIS A 475 3.74 21.70 -29.29
C HIS A 475 4.29 20.43 -29.93
N ARG A 476 5.51 20.49 -30.49
CA ARG A 476 6.20 19.33 -31.08
C ARG A 476 6.36 18.19 -30.09
N MET A 477 6.72 18.50 -28.84
CA MET A 477 6.81 17.49 -27.78
C MET A 477 5.45 16.82 -27.51
N LEU A 478 4.34 17.56 -27.59
CA LEU A 478 2.99 17.00 -27.46
C LEU A 478 2.61 16.16 -28.69
N GLU A 479 2.96 16.56 -29.91
CA GLU A 479 2.74 15.78 -31.14
C GLU A 479 3.47 14.44 -31.08
N ASP A 480 4.76 14.44 -30.73
CA ASP A 480 5.57 13.22 -30.61
C ASP A 480 4.95 12.28 -29.57
N ARG A 481 4.55 12.82 -28.42
CA ARG A 481 3.93 12.04 -27.35
C ARG A 481 2.56 11.51 -27.74
N PHE A 482 1.76 12.28 -28.47
CA PHE A 482 0.47 11.86 -28.99
C PHE A 482 0.62 10.66 -29.91
N SER A 483 1.50 10.78 -30.92
CA SER A 483 1.79 9.73 -31.90
C SER A 483 2.26 8.44 -31.21
N GLN A 484 3.21 8.52 -30.28
CA GLN A 484 3.68 7.36 -29.51
C GLN A 484 2.55 6.63 -28.78
N LEU A 485 1.71 7.37 -28.04
CA LEU A 485 0.65 6.78 -27.22
C LEU A 485 -0.45 6.13 -28.07
N PHE A 486 -0.88 6.80 -29.14
CA PHE A 486 -1.95 6.28 -30.02
C PHE A 486 -1.47 5.10 -30.85
N THR A 487 -0.25 5.12 -31.39
CA THR A 487 0.33 3.97 -32.11
C THR A 487 0.54 2.77 -31.19
N GLU A 488 0.88 2.95 -29.91
CA GLU A 488 0.91 1.82 -28.97
C GLU A 488 -0.47 1.24 -28.68
N CYS A 489 -1.51 2.08 -28.63
CA CYS A 489 -2.88 1.59 -28.51
C CYS A 489 -3.31 0.75 -29.73
N GLN A 490 -2.93 1.14 -30.95
CA GLN A 490 -3.18 0.34 -32.15
C GLN A 490 -2.45 -1.00 -32.10
N ARG A 491 -1.17 -1.02 -31.70
CA ARG A 491 -0.40 -2.25 -31.51
C ARG A 491 -1.01 -3.17 -30.46
N CYS A 492 -1.49 -2.60 -29.35
CA CYS A 492 -2.18 -3.34 -28.29
C CYS A 492 -3.53 -3.91 -28.76
N GLN A 493 -4.27 -3.18 -29.60
CA GLN A 493 -5.54 -3.64 -30.18
C GLN A 493 -5.34 -4.72 -31.24
N GLY A 494 -4.23 -4.66 -31.99
CA GLY A 494 -3.90 -5.56 -33.08
C GLY A 494 -4.44 -5.14 -34.45
N SER A 495 -5.25 -4.08 -34.51
CA SER A 495 -5.76 -3.49 -35.77
C SER A 495 -5.16 -2.11 -35.99
N LEU A 496 -4.75 -1.83 -37.23
CA LEU A 496 -4.33 -0.50 -37.69
C LEU A 496 -5.46 0.26 -38.40
N HIS A 497 -6.58 -0.42 -38.69
CA HIS A 497 -7.64 0.09 -39.55
C HIS A 497 -8.96 0.33 -38.82
N GLU A 498 -9.07 -0.12 -37.57
CA GLU A 498 -10.25 0.07 -36.73
C GLU A 498 -10.03 1.15 -35.68
N GLU A 499 -11.13 1.73 -35.19
CA GLU A 499 -11.09 2.70 -34.10
C GLU A 499 -10.69 2.03 -32.78
N ILE A 500 -9.94 2.77 -31.96
CA ILE A 500 -9.47 2.30 -30.65
C ILE A 500 -10.55 2.53 -29.58
N LEU A 501 -11.47 1.57 -29.43
CA LEU A 501 -12.54 1.60 -28.44
C LEU A 501 -12.14 0.93 -27.10
N CYS A 502 -10.94 1.22 -26.60
CA CYS A 502 -10.45 0.67 -25.35
C CYS A 502 -10.92 1.50 -24.14
N THR A 503 -11.52 0.86 -23.14
CA THR A 503 -11.96 1.46 -21.86
C THR A 503 -11.21 0.89 -20.65
N SER A 504 -10.06 0.25 -20.87
CA SER A 504 -9.26 -0.37 -19.82
C SER A 504 -8.70 0.67 -18.84
N ARG A 505 -9.35 0.79 -17.68
CA ARG A 505 -8.99 1.74 -16.60
C ARG A 505 -7.69 1.37 -15.88
N ASP A 506 -7.23 0.13 -16.01
CA ASP A 506 -5.95 -0.34 -15.45
C ASP A 506 -4.77 -0.11 -16.41
N CYS A 507 -5.03 0.32 -17.65
CA CYS A 507 -3.98 0.64 -18.61
C CYS A 507 -3.34 2.00 -18.26
N PRO A 508 -2.00 2.07 -18.10
CA PRO A 508 -1.33 3.34 -17.79
C PRO A 508 -1.47 4.39 -18.91
N ILE A 509 -1.69 3.95 -20.16
CA ILE A 509 -1.85 4.83 -21.32
C ILE A 509 -3.26 5.45 -21.38
N PHE A 510 -4.28 4.80 -20.81
CA PHE A 510 -5.68 5.14 -21.03
C PHE A 510 -6.03 6.60 -20.71
N TYR A 511 -5.62 7.10 -19.54
CA TYR A 511 -5.85 8.50 -19.17
C TYR A 511 -4.86 9.46 -19.82
N ILE A 512 -3.61 9.03 -20.00
CA ILE A 512 -2.54 9.87 -20.55
C ILE A 512 -2.82 10.22 -22.01
N ARG A 513 -3.28 9.27 -22.84
CA ARG A 513 -3.59 9.54 -24.26
C ARG A 513 -4.68 10.60 -24.41
N LYS A 514 -5.72 10.57 -23.56
CA LYS A 514 -6.82 11.53 -23.61
C LYS A 514 -6.37 12.92 -23.15
N LYS A 515 -5.52 12.97 -22.11
CA LYS A 515 -4.89 14.21 -21.65
C LYS A 515 -4.03 14.85 -22.74
N VAL A 516 -3.11 14.09 -23.33
CA VAL A 516 -2.19 14.58 -24.36
C VAL A 516 -2.96 15.05 -25.59
N GLN A 517 -4.01 14.33 -26.00
CA GLN A 517 -4.92 14.77 -27.06
C GLN A 517 -5.48 16.18 -26.78
N MET A 518 -6.01 16.41 -25.58
CA MET A 518 -6.59 17.72 -25.21
C MET A 518 -5.55 18.83 -25.03
N GLU A 519 -4.37 18.50 -24.50
CA GLU A 519 -3.25 19.45 -24.39
C GLU A 519 -2.73 19.86 -25.76
N LEU A 520 -2.66 18.91 -26.71
CA LEU A 520 -2.26 19.17 -28.09
C LEU A 520 -3.25 20.09 -28.81
N GLU A 521 -4.56 19.83 -28.69
CA GLU A 521 -5.60 20.70 -29.22
C GLU A 521 -5.50 22.13 -28.64
N THR A 522 -5.28 22.24 -27.33
CA THR A 522 -5.13 23.54 -26.65
C THR A 522 -3.85 24.27 -27.10
N SER A 523 -2.75 23.53 -27.28
CA SER A 523 -1.48 24.06 -27.76
C SER A 523 -1.58 24.55 -29.19
N ASN A 524 -2.32 23.83 -30.06
CA ASN A 524 -2.58 24.26 -31.43
C ASN A 524 -3.31 25.61 -31.47
N VAL A 525 -4.38 25.76 -30.69
CA VAL A 525 -5.13 27.02 -30.59
C VAL A 525 -4.24 28.18 -30.12
N LYS A 526 -3.30 27.93 -29.20
CA LYS A 526 -2.33 28.95 -28.77
C LYS A 526 -1.37 29.34 -29.90
N LEU A 527 -0.88 28.39 -30.68
CA LEU A 527 0.02 28.67 -31.81
C LEU A 527 -0.66 29.48 -32.91
N CYS A 528 -1.93 29.20 -33.21
CA CYS A 528 -2.70 29.94 -34.20
C CYS A 528 -2.81 31.45 -33.88
N ARG A 529 -2.61 31.87 -32.62
CA ARG A 529 -2.60 33.30 -32.23
C ARG A 529 -1.41 34.09 -32.77
N PHE A 530 -0.34 33.41 -33.21
CA PHE A 530 0.81 34.06 -33.84
C PHE A 530 0.60 34.30 -35.35
N GLY A 531 -0.58 33.94 -35.88
CA GLY A 531 -0.90 34.03 -37.30
C GLY A 531 -0.67 32.72 -38.04
N GLN A 532 -1.20 32.63 -39.26
CA GLN A 532 -0.91 31.51 -40.15
C GLN A 532 0.40 31.76 -40.90
N PRO A 533 1.25 30.72 -41.06
CA PRO A 533 2.51 30.86 -41.78
C PRO A 533 2.34 30.96 -43.32
N SER A 534 1.12 30.74 -43.84
CA SER A 534 0.79 30.90 -45.25
C SER A 534 0.21 32.28 -45.56
N LEU A 535 0.63 32.85 -46.68
CA LEU A 535 -0.19 33.81 -47.40
C LEU A 535 -1.34 33.00 -47.99
N GLU A 536 -2.58 33.23 -47.55
CA GLU A 536 -3.72 32.98 -48.43
C GLU A 536 -3.47 33.89 -49.63
N VAL A 537 -3.01 33.31 -50.73
CA VAL A 537 -3.13 33.96 -52.03
C VAL A 537 -4.63 34.03 -52.25
N GLU A 538 -5.21 35.22 -52.06
CA GLU A 538 -6.51 35.52 -52.63
C GLU A 538 -6.40 35.17 -54.11
N ASP A 539 -7.01 34.05 -54.53
CA ASP A 539 -7.25 33.72 -55.92
C ASP A 539 -8.28 34.74 -56.48
N GLU A 540 -7.89 36.01 -56.57
CA GLU A 540 -8.41 36.94 -57.56
C GLU A 540 -7.55 36.79 -58.81
N LEU A 541 -7.86 35.78 -59.63
CA LEU A 541 -7.60 35.75 -61.09
C LEU A 541 -8.09 34.40 -61.64
N PHE A 542 -9.34 34.34 -62.09
CA PHE A 542 -9.75 34.09 -63.49
C PHE A 542 -11.27 34.13 -63.66
#